data_AF-A0A553DTX4-F1
#
_entry.id   AF-A0A553DTX4-F1
#
_cell.length_a   1.000
_cell.length_b   1.000
_cell.length_c   1.000
_cell.angle_alpha   90.00
_cell.angle_beta   90.00
_cell.angle_gamma   90.00
#
_symmetry.space_group_name_H-M   'P 1'
#
loop_
_entity.id
_entity.type
_entity.pdbx_description
1 polymer ?
#
loop_
_entity_poly.entity_id
_entity_poly.type
_entity_poly.pdbx_seq_one_letter_code
_entity_poly.pdbx_strand_id
1 'polypeptide(L)'
;MKLLAISILTSIIVQCQTSKKESMPEIDFYISEHAITYKNQELPFGKPVAEWVKIFGKYNRVYQTSVYIWDDLGVYVSESEKDNSIDELHIYFMNLDSPLGQRGKLEEAKGRVSVAFIKEKDKKTGWFTSDKDYADMEKSVTIGSDAPKNFIYPFKIYVKSLNIEGAEVKEGMKVSDINKKRAAANLPVIKYYDADMNNKHEDGSTTTLSNGYFTTFNGFSNPEEQAKADFYNIMYRQTEGEIEYIRIVHDKGQEYFKF
;
A
#
# COMPACT_ATOMS: atom_id res chain seq x y z
N MET A 1 -44.71 -35.77 -38.15
CA MET A 1 -43.50 -35.82 -37.30
C MET A 1 -42.37 -34.91 -37.81
N LYS A 2 -42.62 -33.60 -37.99
CA LYS A 2 -41.56 -32.60 -38.29
C LYS A 2 -41.74 -31.26 -37.56
N LEU A 3 -42.81 -31.09 -36.79
CA LEU A 3 -43.09 -29.86 -36.03
C LEU A 3 -42.88 -29.99 -34.51
N LEU A 4 -42.69 -31.22 -33.98
CA LEU A 4 -42.39 -31.42 -32.56
C LEU A 4 -40.88 -31.35 -32.23
N ALA A 5 -40.01 -31.49 -33.23
CA ALA A 5 -38.55 -31.52 -33.00
C ALA A 5 -37.91 -30.13 -32.89
N ILE A 6 -38.61 -29.07 -33.30
CA ILE A 6 -38.06 -27.69 -33.32
C ILE A 6 -38.28 -26.99 -31.97
N SER A 7 -39.27 -27.40 -31.17
CA SER A 7 -39.59 -26.73 -29.91
C SER A 7 -38.75 -27.18 -28.71
N ILE A 8 -37.93 -28.23 -28.85
CA ILE A 8 -37.03 -28.75 -27.81
C ILE A 8 -35.59 -28.24 -28.01
N LEU A 9 -35.23 -27.81 -29.23
CA LEU A 9 -33.88 -27.31 -29.53
C LEU A 9 -33.69 -25.83 -29.14
N THR A 10 -34.77 -25.05 -29.02
CA THR A 10 -34.72 -23.63 -28.60
C THR A 10 -34.67 -23.45 -27.09
N SER A 11 -34.94 -24.49 -26.29
CA SER A 11 -34.88 -24.42 -24.82
C SER A 11 -33.47 -24.53 -24.25
N ILE A 12 -32.49 -24.96 -25.05
CA ILE A 12 -31.12 -25.26 -24.58
C ILE A 12 -30.18 -24.05 -24.77
N ILE A 13 -30.57 -23.04 -25.56
CA ILE A 13 -29.72 -21.86 -25.87
C ILE A 13 -29.98 -20.70 -24.89
N VAL A 14 -30.93 -20.85 -23.95
CA VAL A 14 -31.21 -19.86 -22.88
C VAL A 14 -30.75 -20.37 -21.51
N GLN A 15 -29.81 -21.34 -21.48
CA GLN A 15 -28.85 -21.35 -20.38
C GLN A 15 -27.90 -20.17 -20.59
N CYS A 16 -28.43 -18.99 -20.24
CA CYS A 16 -27.66 -17.85 -19.85
C CYS A 16 -26.52 -18.41 -19.00
N GLN A 17 -25.30 -18.31 -19.50
CA GLN A 17 -24.12 -18.43 -18.68
C GLN A 17 -24.22 -17.27 -17.69
N THR A 18 -25.01 -17.45 -16.64
CA THR A 18 -24.71 -16.87 -15.36
C THR A 18 -23.39 -17.51 -14.97
N SER A 19 -22.30 -16.98 -15.54
CA SER A 19 -21.02 -16.96 -14.85
C SER A 19 -21.40 -16.66 -13.42
N LYS A 20 -21.12 -17.58 -12.49
CA LYS A 20 -21.19 -17.28 -11.07
C LYS A 20 -20.54 -15.91 -10.97
N LYS A 21 -21.36 -14.87 -10.73
CA LYS A 21 -20.85 -13.57 -10.38
C LYS A 21 -20.28 -13.89 -9.02
N GLU A 22 -19.01 -14.30 -8.99
CA GLU A 22 -18.24 -14.28 -7.76
C GLU A 22 -18.60 -12.92 -7.18
N SER A 23 -19.26 -12.93 -6.01
CA SER A 23 -19.55 -11.69 -5.35
C SER A 23 -18.19 -11.05 -5.17
N MET A 24 -17.96 -9.97 -5.90
CA MET A 24 -16.75 -9.19 -5.74
C MET A 24 -16.59 -8.99 -4.24
N PRO A 25 -15.40 -9.23 -3.68
CA PRO A 25 -15.14 -8.90 -2.29
C PRO A 25 -15.69 -7.51 -2.00
N GLU A 26 -16.19 -7.26 -0.79
CA GLU A 26 -16.58 -5.90 -0.40
C GLU A 26 -15.32 -5.02 -0.42
N ILE A 27 -15.08 -4.36 -1.56
CA ILE A 27 -13.97 -3.44 -1.77
C ILE A 27 -14.38 -2.09 -1.17
N ASP A 28 -13.66 -1.68 -0.13
CA ASP A 28 -13.91 -0.37 0.47
C ASP A 28 -13.19 0.73 -0.32
N PHE A 29 -11.94 0.51 -0.76
CA PHE A 29 -11.17 1.52 -1.50
C PHE A 29 -11.23 1.32 -3.01
N TYR A 30 -11.62 2.37 -3.72
CA TYR A 30 -11.42 2.50 -5.17
C TYR A 30 -10.47 3.66 -5.43
N ILE A 31 -9.37 3.39 -6.11
CA ILE A 31 -8.25 4.31 -6.31
C ILE A 31 -8.01 4.44 -7.81
N SER A 32 -7.95 5.67 -8.29
CA SER A 32 -7.55 6.04 -9.64
C SER A 32 -6.79 7.35 -9.61
N GLU A 33 -6.13 7.70 -10.71
CA GLU A 33 -5.42 8.97 -10.84
C GLU A 33 -6.32 10.21 -10.66
N HIS A 34 -7.65 10.09 -10.74
CA HIS A 34 -8.56 11.25 -10.70
C HIS A 34 -9.58 11.22 -9.56
N ALA A 35 -9.79 10.07 -8.94
CA ALA A 35 -10.75 9.90 -7.87
C ALA A 35 -10.32 8.78 -6.93
N ILE A 36 -10.44 9.03 -5.63
CA ILE A 36 -10.20 8.04 -4.59
C ILE A 36 -11.41 8.03 -3.67
N THR A 37 -11.97 6.85 -3.44
CA THR A 37 -13.10 6.67 -2.54
C THR A 37 -12.82 5.61 -1.49
N TYR A 38 -13.45 5.76 -0.34
CA TYR A 38 -13.55 4.75 0.70
C TYR A 38 -15.02 4.55 1.06
N LYS A 39 -15.52 3.31 0.96
CA LYS A 39 -16.93 2.96 1.19
C LYS A 39 -17.90 3.85 0.39
N ASN A 40 -17.54 4.10 -0.87
CA ASN A 40 -18.26 4.96 -1.83
C ASN A 40 -18.28 6.47 -1.45
N GLN A 41 -17.49 6.91 -0.48
CA GLN A 41 -17.31 8.32 -0.16
C GLN A 41 -15.95 8.80 -0.69
N GLU A 42 -15.94 9.92 -1.40
CA GLU A 42 -14.71 10.54 -1.89
C GLU A 42 -13.81 10.98 -0.74
N LEU A 43 -12.52 10.69 -0.85
CA LEU A 43 -11.53 11.08 0.16
C LEU A 43 -11.14 12.56 -0.01
N PRO A 44 -11.07 13.33 1.10
CA PRO A 44 -10.97 14.77 1.04
C PRO A 44 -9.50 15.22 0.98
N PHE A 45 -8.77 14.78 -0.05
CA PHE A 45 -7.44 15.30 -0.34
C PHE A 45 -7.47 16.83 -0.51
N GLY A 46 -6.40 17.49 -0.07
CA GLY A 46 -6.33 18.94 0.00
C GLY A 46 -7.24 19.57 1.05
N LYS A 47 -7.88 18.79 1.92
CA LYS A 47 -8.61 19.28 3.11
C LYS A 47 -7.86 18.95 4.40
N PRO A 48 -8.13 19.67 5.49
CA PRO A 48 -7.55 19.37 6.80
C PRO A 48 -7.98 18.00 7.32
N VAL A 49 -7.21 17.43 8.26
CA VAL A 49 -7.50 16.12 8.90
C VAL A 49 -8.91 16.02 9.49
N ALA A 50 -9.53 17.15 9.89
CA ALA A 50 -10.90 17.17 10.41
C ALA A 50 -11.93 16.59 9.42
N GLU A 51 -11.74 16.76 8.11
CA GLU A 51 -12.62 16.16 7.10
C GLU A 51 -12.38 14.65 6.97
N TRP A 52 -11.13 14.19 7.09
CA TRP A 52 -10.77 12.77 7.11
C TRP A 52 -11.37 12.03 8.32
N VAL A 53 -11.40 12.68 9.48
CA VAL A 53 -12.01 12.15 10.71
C VAL A 53 -13.51 11.89 10.55
N LYS A 54 -14.21 12.63 9.68
CA LYS A 54 -15.63 12.36 9.40
C LYS A 54 -15.84 11.04 8.65
N ILE A 55 -14.82 10.56 7.94
CA ILE A 55 -14.87 9.35 7.10
C ILE A 55 -14.31 8.14 7.85
N PHE A 56 -13.10 8.28 8.41
CA PHE A 56 -12.41 7.18 9.08
C PHE A 56 -12.70 7.10 10.58
N GLY A 57 -13.35 8.11 11.16
CA GLY A 57 -13.44 8.29 12.61
C GLY A 57 -12.17 8.89 13.18
N LYS A 58 -12.04 8.92 14.50
CA LYS A 58 -10.85 9.47 15.18
C LYS A 58 -9.63 8.58 14.96
N TYR A 59 -8.50 9.17 14.58
CA TYR A 59 -7.21 8.47 14.49
C TYR A 59 -6.75 7.97 15.87
N ASN A 60 -5.90 6.94 15.89
CA ASN A 60 -5.39 6.33 17.12
C ASN A 60 -4.23 7.14 17.71
N ARG A 61 -3.35 7.68 16.86
CA ARG A 61 -2.17 8.44 17.29
C ARG A 61 -1.68 9.40 16.21
N VAL A 62 -0.85 10.35 16.66
CA VAL A 62 -0.06 11.22 15.80
C VAL A 62 1.38 10.76 15.87
N TYR A 63 2.01 10.54 14.72
CA TYR A 63 3.44 10.31 14.62
C TYR A 63 4.13 11.63 14.27
N GLN A 64 5.18 11.96 15.04
CA GLN A 64 5.80 13.28 15.05
C GLN A 64 4.73 14.37 15.31
N THR A 65 4.41 15.20 14.32
CA THR A 65 3.44 16.30 14.46
C THR A 65 2.37 16.36 13.38
N SER A 66 2.57 15.71 12.23
CA SER A 66 1.74 15.89 11.03
C SER A 66 1.22 14.58 10.42
N VAL A 67 1.53 13.42 11.00
CA VAL A 67 1.08 12.12 10.49
C VAL A 67 0.01 11.53 11.40
N TYR A 68 -1.20 11.37 10.87
CA TYR A 68 -2.35 10.86 11.61
C TYR A 68 -2.61 9.40 11.24
N ILE A 69 -2.54 8.50 12.23
CA ILE A 69 -2.53 7.05 12.01
C ILE A 69 -3.80 6.42 12.55
N TRP A 70 -4.53 5.70 11.70
CA TRP A 70 -5.61 4.79 12.08
C TRP A 70 -5.06 3.38 12.18
N ASP A 71 -4.47 3.07 13.33
CA ASP A 71 -3.81 1.78 13.62
C ASP A 71 -4.71 0.58 13.34
N ASP A 72 -6.02 0.68 13.64
CA ASP A 72 -6.96 -0.42 13.43
C ASP A 72 -7.38 -0.60 11.96
N LEU A 73 -7.27 0.45 11.15
CA LEU A 73 -7.62 0.43 9.72
C LEU A 73 -6.40 0.06 8.85
N GLY A 74 -5.19 0.28 9.35
CA GLY A 74 -3.97 0.05 8.57
C GLY A 74 -3.65 1.17 7.59
N VAL A 75 -3.99 2.41 7.95
CA VAL A 75 -3.72 3.58 7.10
C VAL A 75 -3.16 4.74 7.92
N TYR A 76 -2.44 5.62 7.25
CA TYR A 76 -2.18 6.97 7.75
C TYR A 76 -2.39 8.01 6.67
N VAL A 77 -2.56 9.26 7.11
CA VAL A 77 -2.45 10.43 6.24
C VAL A 77 -1.37 11.38 6.73
N SER A 78 -0.72 12.10 5.81
CA SER A 78 0.27 13.11 6.13
C SER A 78 -0.30 14.50 5.83
N GLU A 79 -0.08 15.42 6.76
CA GLU A 79 -0.42 16.82 6.62
C GLU A 79 0.77 17.61 6.07
N SER A 80 0.49 18.43 5.07
CA SER A 80 1.45 19.35 4.46
C SER A 80 1.81 20.48 5.43
N GLU A 81 3.11 20.72 5.62
CA GLU A 81 3.58 21.84 6.45
C GLU A 81 3.22 23.23 5.87
N LYS A 82 2.86 23.29 4.57
CA LYS A 82 2.61 24.54 3.85
C LYS A 82 1.25 25.15 4.19
N ASP A 83 0.21 24.33 4.23
CA ASP A 83 -1.18 24.78 4.32
C ASP A 83 -2.06 23.94 5.24
N ASN A 84 -1.46 22.99 5.97
CA ASN A 84 -2.14 22.03 6.85
C ASN A 84 -3.22 21.19 6.12
N SER A 85 -3.10 21.05 4.81
CA SER A 85 -3.94 20.15 4.03
C SER A 85 -3.34 18.75 3.99
N ILE A 86 -4.18 17.72 3.88
CA ILE A 86 -3.71 16.36 3.64
C ILE A 86 -3.43 16.18 2.15
N ASP A 87 -2.18 15.88 1.82
CA ASP A 87 -1.72 15.61 0.46
C ASP A 87 -1.32 14.14 0.25
N GLU A 88 -1.07 13.38 1.33
CA GLU A 88 -0.68 11.98 1.23
C GLU A 88 -1.56 11.00 2.03
N LEU A 89 -1.86 9.85 1.43
CA LEU A 89 -2.48 8.68 2.06
C LEU A 89 -1.59 7.46 1.87
N HIS A 90 -1.40 6.70 2.94
CA HIS A 90 -0.72 5.40 2.90
C HIS A 90 -1.63 4.29 3.39
N ILE A 91 -1.67 3.18 2.64
CA ILE A 91 -2.43 1.98 2.98
C ILE A 91 -1.48 0.79 3.12
N TYR A 92 -1.37 0.26 4.33
CA TYR A 92 -0.35 -0.73 4.70
C TYR A 92 -0.84 -2.16 4.55
N PHE A 93 -0.01 -2.99 3.91
CA PHE A 93 -0.15 -4.44 3.86
C PHE A 93 0.88 -5.16 4.72
N MET A 94 1.84 -4.42 5.28
CA MET A 94 2.81 -4.91 6.24
C MET A 94 2.90 -3.98 7.43
N ASN A 95 3.20 -4.55 8.58
CA ASN A 95 3.49 -3.81 9.81
C ASN A 95 4.74 -4.41 10.48
N LEU A 96 5.10 -3.84 11.63
CA LEU A 96 6.24 -4.28 12.43
C LEU A 96 6.20 -5.75 12.88
N ASP A 97 5.01 -6.36 12.95
CA ASP A 97 4.82 -7.75 13.36
C ASP A 97 4.83 -8.73 12.17
N SER A 98 4.81 -8.23 10.93
CA SER A 98 4.95 -9.05 9.72
C SER A 98 6.30 -9.78 9.68
N PRO A 99 6.44 -10.89 8.93
CA PRO A 99 7.71 -11.60 8.80
C PRO A 99 8.89 -10.73 8.31
N LEU A 100 8.62 -9.71 7.49
CA LEU A 100 9.62 -8.73 7.05
C LEU A 100 9.88 -7.67 8.13
N GLY A 101 8.84 -7.22 8.83
CA GLY A 101 8.92 -6.33 10.01
C GLY A 101 9.80 -6.90 11.11
N GLN A 102 9.57 -8.15 11.49
CA GLN A 102 10.34 -8.83 12.53
C GLN A 102 11.83 -8.98 12.17
N ARG A 103 12.16 -9.01 10.87
CA ARG A 103 13.53 -9.09 10.35
C ARG A 103 14.19 -7.72 10.14
N GLY A 104 13.51 -6.61 10.48
CA GLY A 104 14.00 -5.26 10.30
C GLY A 104 14.21 -4.89 8.83
N LYS A 105 13.34 -5.37 7.93
CA LYS A 105 13.46 -5.20 6.48
C LYS A 105 12.59 -4.10 5.90
N LEU A 106 11.57 -3.67 6.62
CA LEU A 106 10.65 -2.63 6.17
C LEU A 106 11.38 -1.30 6.05
N GLU A 107 10.94 -0.45 5.12
CA GLU A 107 11.69 0.75 4.75
C GLU A 107 11.87 1.71 5.93
N GLU A 108 10.75 2.17 6.50
CA GLU A 108 10.73 3.14 7.61
C GLU A 108 11.10 2.53 8.98
N ALA A 109 11.43 1.24 9.03
CA ALA A 109 11.84 0.54 10.26
C ALA A 109 13.07 -0.35 10.02
N LYS A 110 13.91 0.03 9.05
CA LYS A 110 15.06 -0.76 8.66
C LYS A 110 16.03 -0.93 9.83
N GLY A 111 16.43 -2.18 10.08
CA GLY A 111 17.31 -2.55 11.19
C GLY A 111 16.60 -2.76 12.53
N ARG A 112 15.31 -2.42 12.66
CA ARG A 112 14.52 -2.74 13.87
C ARG A 112 14.09 -4.21 13.84
N VAL A 113 14.84 -5.06 14.52
CA VAL A 113 14.59 -6.51 14.56
C VAL A 113 13.79 -6.89 15.81
N SER A 114 12.87 -7.84 15.71
CA SER A 114 12.12 -8.32 16.87
C SER A 114 12.99 -9.15 17.81
N VAL A 115 12.72 -9.07 19.12
CA VAL A 115 13.44 -9.90 20.11
C VAL A 115 13.20 -11.38 19.84
N ALA A 116 12.01 -11.76 19.36
CA ALA A 116 11.70 -13.13 18.98
C ALA A 116 12.62 -13.64 17.86
N PHE A 117 12.82 -12.85 16.81
CA PHE A 117 13.73 -13.21 15.72
C PHE A 117 15.19 -13.31 16.18
N ILE A 118 15.64 -12.38 17.04
CA ILE A 118 16.98 -12.42 17.62
C ILE A 118 17.18 -13.71 18.42
N LYS A 119 16.23 -14.04 19.31
CA LYS A 119 16.24 -15.29 20.11
C LYS A 119 16.30 -16.53 19.22
N GLU A 120 15.56 -16.56 18.12
CA GLU A 120 15.59 -17.70 17.18
C GLU A 120 16.94 -17.82 16.48
N LYS A 121 17.52 -16.71 16.02
CA LYS A 121 18.83 -16.69 15.37
C LYS A 121 19.94 -17.08 16.34
N ASP A 122 19.88 -16.57 17.57
CA ASP A 122 20.89 -16.83 18.60
C ASP A 122 20.97 -18.29 19.01
N LYS A 123 19.85 -19.03 19.04
CA LYS A 123 19.85 -20.49 19.25
C LYS A 123 20.77 -21.23 18.27
N LYS A 124 21.06 -20.65 17.10
CA LYS A 124 21.95 -21.21 16.07
C LYS A 124 23.38 -20.67 16.17
N THR A 125 23.60 -19.49 16.75
CA THR A 125 24.89 -18.79 16.71
C THR A 125 25.58 -18.64 18.06
N GLY A 126 24.85 -18.65 19.17
CA GLY A 126 25.38 -18.44 20.53
C GLY A 126 26.03 -17.07 20.74
N TRP A 127 25.46 -16.02 20.15
CA TRP A 127 25.94 -14.64 20.27
C TRP A 127 25.68 -14.05 21.65
N PHE A 128 24.56 -14.40 22.29
CA PHE A 128 24.19 -13.90 23.61
C PHE A 128 24.49 -14.94 24.69
N THR A 129 25.05 -14.47 25.80
CA THR A 129 25.49 -15.33 26.91
C THR A 129 24.62 -15.20 28.15
N SER A 130 23.64 -14.28 28.15
CA SER A 130 22.79 -14.04 29.32
C SER A 130 21.33 -13.70 28.99
N ASP A 131 20.41 -14.13 29.85
CA ASP A 131 18.99 -13.75 29.78
C ASP A 131 18.77 -12.23 29.97
N LYS A 132 19.75 -11.55 30.59
CA LYS A 132 19.73 -10.09 30.78
C LYS A 132 19.78 -9.35 29.45
N ASP A 133 20.57 -9.83 28.49
CA ASP A 133 20.69 -9.23 27.16
C ASP A 133 19.32 -9.16 26.48
N TYR A 134 18.54 -10.24 26.58
CA TYR A 134 17.17 -10.27 26.08
C TYR A 134 16.23 -9.36 26.86
N ALA A 135 16.33 -9.31 28.19
CA ALA A 135 15.46 -8.44 29.00
C ALA A 135 15.65 -6.95 28.67
N ASP A 136 16.88 -6.51 28.42
CA ASP A 136 17.18 -5.14 28.01
C ASP A 136 16.61 -4.82 26.62
N MET A 137 16.65 -5.79 25.68
CA MET A 137 15.99 -5.66 24.38
C MET A 137 14.46 -5.60 24.51
N GLU A 138 13.85 -6.48 25.30
CA GLU A 138 12.39 -6.48 25.56
C GLU A 138 11.95 -5.12 26.10
N LYS A 139 12.76 -4.51 26.98
CA LYS A 139 12.51 -3.17 27.50
C LYS A 139 12.58 -2.11 26.40
N SER A 140 13.58 -2.17 25.51
CA SER A 140 13.70 -1.25 24.37
C SER A 140 12.48 -1.32 23.44
N VAL A 141 12.03 -2.53 23.08
CA VAL A 141 10.88 -2.72 22.17
C VAL A 141 9.52 -2.47 22.83
N THR A 142 9.44 -2.40 24.16
CA THR A 142 8.17 -2.12 24.86
C THR A 142 8.01 -0.64 25.17
N ILE A 143 9.06 -0.01 25.72
CA ILE A 143 8.99 1.37 26.23
C ILE A 143 10.11 2.30 25.74
N GLY A 144 11.13 1.76 25.06
CA GLY A 144 12.29 2.51 24.57
C GLY A 144 12.10 3.08 23.17
N SER A 145 13.22 3.34 22.49
CA SER A 145 13.25 3.87 21.11
C SER A 145 12.65 2.89 20.10
N ASP A 146 12.78 1.59 20.36
CA ASP A 146 12.29 0.53 19.46
C ASP A 146 10.81 0.18 19.66
N ALA A 147 10.12 0.92 20.54
CA ALA A 147 8.69 0.72 20.78
C ALA A 147 7.87 0.99 19.50
N PRO A 148 6.88 0.13 19.15
CA PRO A 148 6.10 0.26 17.91
C PRO A 148 5.49 1.65 17.68
N LYS A 149 5.08 2.34 18.75
CA LYS A 149 4.50 3.69 18.71
C LYS A 149 5.43 4.75 18.10
N ASN A 150 6.74 4.51 18.10
CA ASN A 150 7.77 5.41 17.57
C ASN A 150 8.02 5.21 16.06
N PHE A 151 7.23 4.36 15.40
CA PHE A 151 7.34 4.11 13.97
C PHE A 151 6.02 4.46 13.28
N ILE A 152 6.12 4.78 11.99
CA ILE A 152 4.98 5.23 11.18
C ILE A 152 4.02 4.08 10.80
N TYR A 153 4.44 2.82 10.93
CA TYR A 153 3.61 1.64 10.63
C TYR A 153 2.39 1.54 11.55
N PRO A 154 1.18 1.42 11.01
CA PRO A 154 -0.01 1.05 11.77
C PRO A 154 0.13 -0.27 12.54
N PHE A 155 -0.53 -0.40 13.70
CA PHE A 155 -0.48 -1.66 14.47
C PHE A 155 -1.21 -2.82 13.79
N LYS A 156 -2.23 -2.57 12.97
CA LYS A 156 -2.85 -3.57 12.08
C LYS A 156 -2.64 -3.18 10.63
N ILE A 157 -2.66 -4.16 9.76
CA ILE A 157 -2.62 -3.95 8.31
C ILE A 157 -4.03 -3.82 7.74
N TYR A 158 -4.14 -3.26 6.55
CA TYR A 158 -5.36 -3.31 5.77
C TYR A 158 -5.56 -4.71 5.17
N VAL A 159 -6.65 -5.37 5.56
CA VAL A 159 -6.88 -6.80 5.25
C VAL A 159 -7.77 -7.06 4.04
N LYS A 160 -8.50 -6.04 3.56
CA LYS A 160 -9.38 -6.17 2.39
C LYS A 160 -8.59 -5.92 1.10
N SER A 161 -9.16 -6.30 -0.03
CA SER A 161 -8.62 -5.94 -1.34
C SER A 161 -8.92 -4.47 -1.66
N LEU A 162 -7.96 -3.80 -2.31
CA LEU A 162 -8.12 -2.51 -2.96
C LEU A 162 -8.49 -2.72 -4.43
N ASN A 163 -9.26 -1.80 -5.00
CA ASN A 163 -9.32 -1.61 -6.45
C ASN A 163 -8.41 -0.44 -6.81
N ILE A 164 -7.36 -0.70 -7.58
CA ILE A 164 -6.47 0.34 -8.10
C ILE A 164 -6.52 0.30 -9.63
N GLU A 165 -7.18 1.29 -10.20
CA GLU A 165 -7.42 1.44 -11.64
C GLU A 165 -8.03 0.18 -12.29
N GLY A 166 -8.98 -0.45 -11.60
CA GLY A 166 -9.63 -1.67 -12.07
C GLY A 166 -8.89 -2.97 -11.75
N ALA A 167 -7.67 -2.90 -11.19
CA ALA A 167 -6.93 -4.07 -10.75
C ALA A 167 -7.07 -4.32 -9.24
N GLU A 168 -7.24 -5.59 -8.85
CA GLU A 168 -7.24 -5.99 -7.44
C GLU A 168 -5.81 -5.98 -6.88
N VAL A 169 -5.64 -5.34 -5.72
CA VAL A 169 -4.39 -5.35 -4.94
C VAL A 169 -4.69 -5.71 -3.49
N LYS A 170 -3.92 -6.62 -2.90
CA LYS A 170 -4.08 -7.06 -1.51
C LYS A 170 -2.76 -7.51 -0.88
N GLU A 171 -2.81 -7.79 0.41
CA GLU A 171 -1.68 -8.34 1.18
C GLU A 171 -1.02 -9.54 0.47
N GLY A 172 0.32 -9.57 0.53
CA GLY A 172 1.15 -10.65 -0.01
C GLY A 172 1.30 -10.64 -1.53
N MET A 173 0.66 -9.71 -2.25
CA MET A 173 0.86 -9.59 -3.69
C MET A 173 2.22 -8.96 -4.03
N LYS A 174 2.76 -9.36 -5.18
CA LYS A 174 3.95 -8.77 -5.80
C LYS A 174 3.55 -7.87 -6.97
N VAL A 175 4.38 -6.90 -7.33
CA VAL A 175 4.16 -6.08 -8.54
C VAL A 175 4.01 -6.95 -9.79
N SER A 176 4.80 -8.03 -9.92
CA SER A 176 4.69 -8.96 -11.06
C SER A 176 3.34 -9.66 -11.14
N ASP A 177 2.75 -10.03 -10.01
CA ASP A 177 1.44 -10.70 -9.99
C ASP A 177 0.32 -9.73 -10.33
N ILE A 178 0.41 -8.48 -9.86
CA ILE A 178 -0.50 -7.41 -10.24
C ILE A 178 -0.37 -7.13 -11.75
N ASN A 179 0.85 -7.04 -12.28
CA ASN A 179 1.09 -6.80 -13.71
C ASN A 179 0.54 -7.91 -14.62
N LYS A 180 0.59 -9.18 -14.21
CA LYS A 180 -0.05 -10.27 -14.96
C LYS A 180 -1.55 -10.02 -15.11
N LYS A 181 -2.23 -9.63 -14.02
CA LYS A 181 -3.67 -9.31 -14.03
C LYS A 181 -3.95 -8.07 -14.88
N ARG A 182 -3.15 -7.01 -14.74
CA ARG A 182 -3.29 -5.77 -15.51
C ARG A 182 -3.12 -6.01 -17.00
N ALA A 183 -2.09 -6.74 -17.40
CA ALA A 183 -1.86 -7.11 -18.80
C ALA A 183 -3.03 -7.92 -19.39
N ALA A 184 -3.56 -8.89 -18.65
CA ALA A 184 -4.73 -9.68 -19.08
C ALA A 184 -6.00 -8.82 -19.25
N ALA A 185 -6.10 -7.69 -18.54
CA ALA A 185 -7.17 -6.72 -18.63
C ALA A 185 -6.86 -5.55 -19.58
N ASN A 186 -5.77 -5.59 -20.35
CA ASN A 186 -5.28 -4.50 -21.20
C ASN A 186 -5.05 -3.17 -20.45
N LEU A 187 -4.65 -3.24 -19.19
CA LEU A 187 -4.28 -2.07 -18.36
C LEU A 187 -2.77 -1.80 -18.42
N PRO A 188 -2.33 -0.54 -18.29
CA PRO A 188 -0.91 -0.18 -18.22
C PRO A 188 -0.19 -0.95 -17.11
N VAL A 189 1.01 -1.47 -17.38
CA VAL A 189 1.80 -2.18 -16.36
C VAL A 189 2.53 -1.20 -15.43
N ILE A 190 2.67 -1.62 -14.17
CA ILE A 190 3.43 -0.93 -13.13
C ILE A 190 4.93 -1.16 -13.37
N LYS A 191 5.73 -0.09 -13.33
CA LYS A 191 7.18 -0.10 -13.57
C LYS A 191 7.92 0.55 -12.41
N TYR A 192 9.21 0.25 -12.28
CA TYR A 192 10.07 0.87 -11.28
C TYR A 192 10.11 2.40 -11.46
N TYR A 193 10.14 3.10 -10.34
CA TYR A 193 10.24 4.55 -10.25
C TYR A 193 11.41 4.90 -9.34
N ASP A 194 12.44 5.52 -9.91
CA ASP A 194 13.57 6.10 -9.17
C ASP A 194 13.11 7.37 -8.45
N ALA A 195 12.51 7.19 -7.27
CA ALA A 195 11.79 8.24 -6.57
C ALA A 195 12.70 9.34 -5.98
N ASP A 196 13.94 9.00 -5.62
CA ASP A 196 14.92 9.94 -5.07
C ASP A 196 15.97 10.38 -6.11
N MET A 197 15.81 9.91 -7.36
CA MET A 197 16.70 10.16 -8.50
C MET A 197 18.17 9.94 -8.15
N ASN A 198 18.45 9.04 -7.21
CA ASN A 198 19.79 8.83 -6.70
C ASN A 198 20.67 8.05 -7.70
N ASN A 199 20.11 7.65 -8.84
CA ASN A 199 20.75 6.84 -9.89
C ASN A 199 21.36 5.53 -9.38
N LYS A 200 20.96 5.07 -8.20
CA LYS A 200 21.34 3.74 -7.71
C LYS A 200 20.49 2.74 -8.45
N HIS A 201 21.14 1.64 -8.80
CA HIS A 201 20.43 0.42 -9.17
C HIS A 201 19.81 -0.17 -7.89
N GLU A 202 18.74 0.45 -7.42
CA GLU A 202 17.74 -0.30 -6.65
C GLU A 202 17.18 -1.27 -7.68
N ASP A 203 17.36 -2.56 -7.46
CA ASP A 203 17.27 -3.56 -8.53
C ASP A 203 15.84 -3.73 -9.08
N GLY A 204 14.87 -2.93 -8.60
CA GLY A 204 13.74 -2.38 -9.35
C GLY A 204 13.05 -3.35 -10.29
N SER A 205 12.99 -4.63 -9.92
CA SER A 205 12.66 -5.70 -10.83
C SER A 205 11.50 -6.46 -10.25
N THR A 206 10.50 -6.64 -11.09
CA THR A 206 9.34 -7.46 -10.76
C THR A 206 9.70 -8.96 -10.66
N THR A 207 10.96 -9.31 -10.93
CA THR A 207 11.50 -10.68 -10.92
C THR A 207 12.58 -10.92 -9.87
N THR A 208 13.16 -9.87 -9.28
CA THR A 208 14.05 -10.00 -8.11
C THR A 208 13.30 -9.57 -6.85
N LEU A 209 13.81 -9.95 -5.67
CA LEU A 209 13.25 -9.50 -4.38
C LEU A 209 13.73 -8.07 -4.07
N SER A 210 13.69 -7.18 -5.07
CA SER A 210 14.16 -5.80 -4.96
C SER A 210 13.24 -4.95 -4.08
N ASN A 211 13.82 -3.96 -3.42
CA ASN A 211 13.06 -2.91 -2.76
C ASN A 211 12.93 -1.71 -3.70
N GLY A 212 11.86 -0.94 -3.55
CA GLY A 212 11.71 0.31 -4.30
C GLY A 212 10.27 0.74 -4.49
N TYR A 213 10.11 1.88 -5.16
CA TYR A 213 8.81 2.37 -5.60
C TYR A 213 8.53 1.96 -7.03
N PHE A 214 7.25 1.67 -7.29
CA PHE A 214 6.77 1.37 -8.63
C PHE A 214 5.50 2.15 -8.90
N THR A 215 5.25 2.51 -10.15
CA THR A 215 4.04 3.24 -10.56
C THR A 215 3.70 2.98 -12.03
N THR A 216 2.49 3.33 -12.43
CA THR A 216 2.04 3.39 -13.84
C THR A 216 2.39 4.72 -14.49
N PHE A 217 2.63 5.75 -13.67
CA PHE A 217 3.00 7.10 -14.11
C PHE A 217 4.38 7.09 -14.79
N ASN A 218 4.47 7.66 -15.99
CA ASN A 218 5.74 7.72 -16.76
C ASN A 218 6.31 9.14 -16.87
N GLY A 219 5.91 10.05 -15.97
CA GLY A 219 6.30 11.46 -16.02
C GLY A 219 5.42 12.29 -16.96
N PHE A 220 5.64 13.61 -16.91
CA PHE A 220 5.03 14.55 -17.84
C PHE A 220 5.88 14.74 -19.08
N SER A 221 5.25 14.93 -20.23
CA SER A 221 5.98 15.14 -21.48
C SER A 221 6.56 16.55 -21.59
N ASN A 222 5.96 17.51 -20.88
CA ASN A 222 6.40 18.91 -20.89
C ASN A 222 5.98 19.66 -19.59
N PRO A 223 6.60 20.82 -19.30
CA PRO A 223 6.28 21.62 -18.12
C PRO A 223 4.84 22.16 -18.06
N GLU A 224 4.16 22.30 -19.20
CA GLU A 224 2.78 22.79 -19.25
C GLU A 224 1.79 21.73 -18.76
N GLU A 225 2.01 20.45 -19.10
CA GLU A 225 1.29 19.31 -18.55
C GLU A 225 1.52 19.19 -17.04
N GLN A 226 2.78 19.31 -16.61
CA GLN A 226 3.13 19.28 -15.18
C GLN A 226 2.48 20.43 -14.39
N ALA A 227 2.41 21.64 -14.96
CA ALA A 227 1.80 22.80 -14.31
C ALA A 227 0.27 22.72 -14.23
N LYS A 228 -0.37 21.82 -14.99
CA LYS A 228 -1.81 21.57 -15.00
C LYS A 228 -2.18 20.26 -14.30
N ALA A 229 -1.21 19.61 -13.68
CA ALA A 229 -1.40 18.35 -12.98
C ALA A 229 -2.40 18.54 -11.83
N ASP A 230 -3.51 17.81 -11.90
CA ASP A 230 -4.44 17.62 -10.79
C ASP A 230 -4.81 16.14 -10.80
N PHE A 231 -3.92 15.34 -10.23
CA PHE A 231 -4.03 13.89 -10.25
C PHE A 231 -3.40 13.28 -8.99
N TYR A 232 -3.74 12.03 -8.74
CA TYR A 232 -3.20 11.22 -7.67
C TYR A 232 -2.06 10.37 -8.22
N ASN A 233 -0.84 10.64 -7.77
CA ASN A 233 0.30 9.78 -8.05
C ASN A 233 0.22 8.54 -7.13
N ILE A 234 -0.03 7.39 -7.73
CA ILE A 234 -0.19 6.11 -7.03
C ILE A 234 1.13 5.33 -7.12
N MET A 235 1.75 5.10 -5.97
CA MET A 235 3.02 4.41 -5.85
C MET A 235 2.89 3.13 -5.01
N TYR A 236 3.49 2.07 -5.51
CA TYR A 236 3.54 0.76 -4.89
C TYR A 236 4.92 0.62 -4.23
N ARG A 237 4.99 0.68 -2.90
CA ARG A 237 6.24 0.38 -2.20
C ARG A 237 6.39 -1.14 -2.11
N GLN A 238 7.49 -1.66 -2.63
CA GLN A 238 7.84 -3.07 -2.52
C GLN A 238 9.02 -3.27 -1.57
N THR A 239 8.96 -4.32 -0.75
CA THR A 239 10.04 -4.77 0.12
C THR A 239 10.21 -6.29 0.00
N GLU A 240 11.42 -6.74 -0.34
CA GLU A 240 11.77 -8.14 -0.64
C GLU A 240 10.75 -8.85 -1.55
N GLY A 241 10.24 -8.15 -2.57
CA GLY A 241 9.35 -8.72 -3.58
C GLY A 241 7.85 -8.64 -3.26
N GLU A 242 7.44 -8.14 -2.11
CA GLU A 242 6.02 -8.01 -1.72
C GLU A 242 5.64 -6.54 -1.50
N ILE A 243 4.37 -6.18 -1.78
CA ILE A 243 3.89 -4.81 -1.52
C ILE A 243 3.83 -4.55 -0.02
N GLU A 244 4.59 -3.56 0.44
CA GLU A 244 4.60 -3.09 1.82
C GLU A 244 3.42 -2.16 2.09
N TYR A 245 3.23 -1.17 1.23
CA TYR A 245 2.10 -0.24 1.25
C TYR A 245 1.86 0.39 -0.13
N ILE A 246 0.66 0.97 -0.28
CA ILE A 246 0.35 1.89 -1.36
C ILE A 246 0.46 3.31 -0.83
N ARG A 247 1.29 4.14 -1.47
CA ARG A 247 1.40 5.58 -1.23
C ARG A 247 0.65 6.31 -2.32
N ILE A 248 -0.19 7.25 -1.93
CA ILE A 248 -0.96 8.09 -2.84
C ILE A 248 -0.68 9.53 -2.49
N VAL A 249 -0.21 10.30 -3.46
CA VAL A 249 0.11 11.73 -3.31
C VAL A 249 -0.79 12.53 -4.24
N HIS A 250 -1.47 13.55 -3.72
CA HIS A 250 -2.20 14.50 -4.54
C HIS A 250 -1.23 15.53 -5.13
N ASP A 251 -0.90 15.36 -6.41
CA ASP A 251 -0.04 16.29 -7.14
C ASP A 251 -0.90 17.37 -7.78
N LYS A 252 -0.77 18.60 -7.27
CA LYS A 252 -1.49 19.79 -7.75
C LYS A 252 -0.68 20.62 -8.75
N GLY A 253 0.43 20.08 -9.26
CA GLY A 253 1.36 20.78 -10.12
C GLY A 253 2.20 21.81 -9.36
N GLN A 254 3.52 21.74 -9.52
CA GLN A 254 4.57 22.65 -8.97
C GLN A 254 5.28 22.26 -7.67
N GLU A 255 5.20 21.02 -7.20
CA GLU A 255 5.92 20.61 -5.97
C GLU A 255 7.36 20.07 -6.20
N TYR A 256 7.87 19.97 -7.44
CA TYR A 256 9.17 19.33 -7.73
C TYR A 256 10.40 20.27 -7.79
N PHE A 257 10.26 21.56 -7.49
CA PHE A 257 11.38 22.50 -7.53
C PHE A 257 11.51 23.31 -6.23
N LYS A 258 12.00 22.67 -5.15
CA LYS A 258 12.79 23.33 -4.10
C LYS A 258 13.77 22.34 -3.45
N PHE A 259 14.85 22.03 -4.15
CA PHE A 259 16.14 21.70 -3.54
C PHE A 259 17.20 22.61 -4.15
#